data_AF-A0AAD0K7W1-F1
#
_entry.id   AF-A0AAD0K7W1-F1
#
_cell.length_a   1.000
_cell.length_b   1.000
_cell.length_c   1.000
_cell.angle_alpha   90.00
_cell.angle_beta   90.00
_cell.angle_gamma   90.00
#
_symmetry.space_group_name_H-M   'P 1'
#
loop_
_entity.id
_entity.type
_entity.pdbx_description
1 polymer ?
#
loop_
_entity_poly.entity_id
_entity_poly.type
_entity_poly.pdbx_seq_one_letter_code
_entity_poly.pdbx_strand_id
1 'polypeptide(L)'
;MTVYSTEPGQLFATIRDTLVHRVAGHLTDTTARLELAAVIEALDNLADRIDWDTERLSRCIAETNDLARQLGLGHDVSGAGVEGLRQRRRAISTALASTYRNDGASAKTVDAVLRFTEVDVREQISTALRNGLPD
;
A
#
# COMPACT_ATOMS: atom_id res chain seq x y z
N MET A 1 5.29 19.03 30.71
CA MET A 1 5.51 19.45 29.31
C MET A 1 5.27 18.23 28.44
N THR A 2 4.09 18.13 27.83
CA THR A 2 3.71 16.98 26.97
C THR A 2 4.41 17.14 25.63
N VAL A 3 5.40 16.28 25.39
CA VAL A 3 6.03 16.15 24.07
C VAL A 3 4.97 15.52 23.16
N TYR A 4 4.40 16.31 22.26
CA TYR A 4 3.58 15.76 21.18
C TYR A 4 4.53 14.98 20.27
N SER A 5 4.28 13.69 20.10
CA SER A 5 5.00 12.93 19.09
C SER A 5 4.72 13.56 17.73
N THR A 6 5.79 13.98 17.04
CA THR A 6 5.74 14.48 15.67
C THR A 6 5.71 13.35 14.65
N GLU A 7 5.73 12.10 15.11
CA GLU A 7 5.72 10.91 14.27
C GLU A 7 4.26 10.45 14.06
N PRO A 8 3.73 10.55 12.83
CA PRO A 8 2.33 10.23 12.55
C PRO A 8 1.94 8.81 12.97
N GLY A 9 2.80 7.81 12.76
CA GLY A 9 2.55 6.43 13.15
C GLY A 9 2.31 6.27 14.65
N GLN A 10 3.11 6.95 15.48
CA GLN A 10 2.93 6.92 16.93
C GLN A 10 1.65 7.64 17.38
N LEU A 11 1.29 8.74 16.71
CA LEU A 11 0.04 9.45 16.94
C LEU A 11 -1.18 8.57 16.62
N PHE A 12 -1.17 7.89 15.46
CA PHE A 12 -2.25 6.97 15.06
C PHE A 12 -2.37 5.78 16.01
N ALA A 13 -1.24 5.15 16.37
CA ALA A 13 -1.24 4.06 17.34
C ALA A 13 -1.85 4.49 18.67
N THR A 14 -1.51 5.70 19.15
CA THR A 14 -2.05 6.24 20.41
C THR A 14 -3.55 6.53 20.33
N ILE A 15 -4.01 7.11 19.21
CA ILE A 15 -5.44 7.38 18.98
C ILE A 15 -6.21 6.07 18.92
N ARG A 16 -5.74 5.11 18.12
CA ARG A 16 -6.35 3.78 17.98
C ARG A 16 -6.43 3.07 19.34
N ASP A 17 -5.33 3.00 20.08
CA ASP A 17 -5.28 2.36 21.38
C ASP A 17 -6.26 2.98 22.38
N THR A 18 -6.35 4.32 22.37
CA THR A 18 -7.32 5.06 23.18
C THR A 18 -8.76 4.71 22.79
N LEU A 19 -9.07 4.68 21.50
CA LEU A 19 -10.42 4.37 21.02
C LEU A 19 -10.83 2.92 21.35
N VAL A 20 -9.93 1.95 21.11
CA VAL A 20 -10.17 0.52 21.34
C VAL A 20 -10.30 0.22 22.83
N HIS A 21 -9.30 0.62 23.64
CA HIS A 21 -9.19 0.14 25.02
C HIS A 21 -9.85 1.06 26.04
N ARG A 22 -9.95 2.37 25.75
CA ARG A 22 -10.50 3.36 26.70
C ARG A 22 -11.90 3.82 26.33
N VAL A 23 -12.25 3.92 25.05
CA VAL A 23 -13.56 4.45 24.63
C VAL A 23 -14.57 3.32 24.39
N ALA A 24 -14.21 2.27 23.63
CA ALA A 24 -15.16 1.24 23.22
C ALA A 24 -15.84 0.53 24.41
N GLY A 25 -15.10 0.28 25.49
CA GLY A 25 -15.63 -0.36 26.70
C GLY A 25 -16.65 0.47 27.48
N HIS A 26 -16.73 1.78 27.23
CA HIS A 26 -17.65 2.70 27.91
C HIS A 26 -18.91 3.02 27.07
N LEU A 27 -18.97 2.53 25.83
CA LEU A 27 -20.13 2.70 24.96
C LEU A 27 -21.21 1.65 25.27
N THR A 28 -22.33 2.09 25.82
CA THR A 28 -23.48 1.22 26.12
C THR A 28 -24.43 1.05 24.92
N ASP A 29 -24.43 2.01 23.99
CA ASP A 29 -25.24 1.95 22.78
C ASP A 29 -24.62 1.02 21.72
N THR A 30 -25.45 0.23 21.05
CA THR A 30 -25.00 -0.75 20.05
C THR A 30 -24.63 -0.08 18.74
N THR A 31 -25.37 0.96 18.33
CA THR A 31 -25.06 1.71 17.10
C THR A 31 -23.73 2.43 17.25
N ALA A 32 -23.52 3.15 18.35
CA ALA A 32 -22.26 3.82 18.65
C ALA A 32 -21.05 2.87 18.66
N ARG A 33 -21.22 1.62 19.13
CA ARG A 33 -20.15 0.61 19.10
C ARG A 33 -19.81 0.16 17.68
N LEU A 34 -20.80 -0.02 16.82
CA LEU A 34 -20.58 -0.39 15.42
C LEU A 34 -19.92 0.75 14.63
N GLU A 35 -20.35 1.99 14.85
CA GLU A 35 -19.73 3.16 14.25
C GLU A 35 -18.27 3.32 14.70
N LEU A 36 -17.99 3.14 16.00
CA LEU A 36 -16.62 3.17 16.51
C LEU A 36 -15.75 2.06 15.91
N ALA A 37 -16.29 0.84 15.74
CA ALA A 37 -15.58 -0.25 15.08
C ALA A 37 -15.23 0.09 13.63
N ALA A 38 -16.15 0.71 12.88
CA ALA A 38 -15.89 1.18 11.53
C ALA A 38 -14.82 2.27 11.48
N VAL A 39 -14.78 3.17 12.47
CA VAL A 39 -13.73 4.19 12.59
C VAL A 39 -12.37 3.55 12.89
N ILE A 40 -12.31 2.58 13.80
CA ILE A 40 -11.06 1.85 14.10
C ILE A 40 -10.56 1.12 12.86
N GLU A 41 -11.44 0.45 12.12
CA GLU A 41 -11.09 -0.21 10.85
C GLU A 41 -10.56 0.81 9.82
N ALA A 42 -11.20 1.98 9.71
CA ALA A 42 -10.72 3.04 8.83
C ALA A 42 -9.33 3.54 9.25
N LEU A 43 -9.06 3.69 10.56
CA LEU A 43 -7.75 4.08 11.09
C LEU A 43 -6.68 3.02 10.83
N ASP A 44 -7.02 1.74 10.96
CA ASP A 44 -6.11 0.63 10.69
C ASP A 44 -5.71 0.61 9.20
N ASN A 45 -6.70 0.78 8.31
CA ASN A 45 -6.45 0.92 6.88
C ASN A 45 -5.62 2.18 6.53
N LEU A 46 -5.73 3.24 7.33
CA LEU A 46 -5.02 4.48 7.13
C LEU A 46 -3.56 4.39 7.60
N ALA A 47 -3.31 3.68 8.71
CA ALA A 47 -1.97 3.48 9.29
C ALA A 47 -1.04 2.72 8.34
N ASP A 48 -1.58 1.79 7.55
CA ASP A 48 -0.83 0.99 6.58
C ASP A 48 -0.62 1.70 5.23
N ARG A 49 -1.00 2.99 5.11
CA ARG A 49 -0.83 3.74 3.85
C ARG A 49 0.64 4.04 3.58
N ILE A 50 1.07 3.60 2.41
CA ILE A 50 2.45 3.74 1.93
C ILE A 50 2.96 5.18 1.86
N ASP A 51 2.09 6.18 1.77
CA ASP A 51 2.49 7.60 1.67
C ASP A 51 3.04 8.16 3.00
N TRP A 52 2.80 7.48 4.12
CA TRP A 52 3.24 7.89 5.45
C TRP A 52 4.51 7.18 5.91
N ASP A 53 4.70 5.96 5.43
CA ASP A 53 5.90 5.17 5.67
C ASP A 53 6.92 5.48 4.57
N THR A 54 7.77 6.48 4.85
CA THR A 54 8.77 6.98 3.91
C THR A 54 9.80 5.92 3.53
N GLU A 55 10.09 4.97 4.42
CA GLU A 55 11.00 3.87 4.15
C GLU A 55 10.36 2.87 3.19
N ARG A 56 9.13 2.45 3.47
CA ARG A 56 8.36 1.56 2.59
C ARG A 56 8.12 2.20 1.22
N LEU A 57 7.76 3.48 1.16
CA LEU A 57 7.61 4.22 -0.08
C LEU A 57 8.91 4.23 -0.90
N SER A 58 10.04 4.50 -0.25
CA SER A 58 11.35 4.52 -0.91
C SER A 58 11.71 3.14 -1.47
N ARG A 59 11.43 2.07 -0.73
CA ARG A 59 11.65 0.68 -1.16
C ARG A 59 10.79 0.33 -2.37
N CYS A 60 9.49 0.62 -2.32
CA CYS A 60 8.58 0.37 -3.44
C CYS A 60 8.95 1.18 -4.70
N ILE A 61 9.41 2.43 -4.54
CA ILE A 61 9.95 3.23 -5.66
C ILE A 61 11.19 2.55 -6.26
N ALA A 62 12.13 2.09 -5.43
CA ALA A 62 13.32 1.40 -5.90
C ALA A 62 12.98 0.12 -6.67
N GLU A 63 12.15 -0.75 -6.11
CA GLU A 63 11.70 -2.00 -6.75
C GLU A 63 10.97 -1.74 -8.08
N THR A 64 10.09 -0.73 -8.12
CA THR A 64 9.37 -0.37 -9.33
C THR A 64 10.33 0.17 -10.41
N ASN A 65 11.36 0.92 -10.01
CA ASN A 65 12.39 1.39 -10.94
C ASN A 65 13.28 0.26 -11.47
N ASP A 66 13.59 -0.73 -10.65
CA ASP A 66 14.32 -1.93 -11.05
C ASP A 66 13.54 -2.73 -12.08
N LEU A 67 12.24 -2.94 -11.85
CA LEU A 67 11.36 -3.61 -12.80
C LEU A 67 11.27 -2.86 -14.12
N ALA A 68 11.11 -1.53 -14.06
CA ALA A 68 11.08 -0.71 -15.26
C ALA A 68 12.38 -0.79 -16.07
N ARG A 69 13.55 -0.80 -15.40
CA ARG A 69 14.85 -1.00 -16.04
C ARG A 69 14.94 -2.36 -16.73
N GLN A 70 14.47 -3.43 -16.09
CA GLN A 70 14.46 -4.78 -16.68
C GLN A 70 13.57 -4.86 -17.94
N LEU A 71 12.51 -4.06 -18.00
CA LEU A 71 11.61 -3.95 -19.15
C LEU A 71 12.11 -2.95 -20.21
N GLY A 72 13.28 -2.35 -20.04
CA GLY A 72 13.84 -1.37 -20.99
C GLY A 72 13.11 -0.02 -20.98
N LEU A 73 12.29 0.26 -19.96
CA LEU A 73 11.61 1.54 -19.80
C LEU A 73 12.60 2.56 -19.22
N GLY A 74 13.01 3.53 -20.04
CA GLY A 74 13.94 4.60 -19.66
C GLY A 74 13.55 5.33 -18.36
N HIS A 75 14.49 6.08 -17.77
CA HIS A 75 14.36 6.70 -16.44
C HIS A 75 13.34 7.87 -16.34
N ASP A 76 12.59 8.16 -17.40
CA ASP A 76 11.90 9.44 -17.59
C ASP A 76 10.55 9.63 -16.88
N VAL A 77 10.25 8.86 -15.83
CA VAL A 77 9.05 9.16 -15.02
C VAL A 77 9.44 10.14 -13.93
N SER A 78 9.23 11.42 -14.24
CA SER A 78 9.35 12.53 -13.31
C SER A 78 8.17 12.52 -12.34
N GLY A 79 8.41 12.12 -11.09
CA GLY A 79 7.44 12.24 -10.01
C GLY A 79 8.03 11.76 -8.68
N ALA A 80 7.90 12.58 -7.64
CA ALA A 80 8.26 12.18 -6.27
C ALA A 80 7.03 11.57 -5.56
N GLY A 81 7.29 10.66 -4.62
CA GLY A 81 6.26 10.05 -3.79
C GLY A 81 5.26 9.15 -4.54
N VAL A 82 4.06 8.99 -3.99
CA VAL A 82 3.06 8.03 -4.47
C VAL A 82 2.59 8.30 -5.90
N GLU A 83 2.52 9.56 -6.32
CA GLU A 83 2.07 9.89 -7.68
C GLU A 83 3.10 9.48 -8.74
N GLY A 84 4.40 9.69 -8.46
CA GLY A 84 5.48 9.17 -9.31
C GLY A 84 5.47 7.63 -9.38
N LEU A 85 5.24 6.97 -8.24
CA LEU A 85 5.08 5.52 -8.17
C LEU A 85 3.91 5.04 -9.06
N ARG A 86 2.74 5.68 -8.98
CA ARG A 86 1.56 5.35 -9.80
C ARG A 86 1.82 5.52 -11.28
N GLN A 87 2.43 6.64 -11.68
CA GLN A 87 2.76 6.90 -13.08
C GLN A 87 3.74 5.84 -13.61
N ARG A 88 4.74 5.44 -12.80
CA ARG A 88 5.71 4.41 -13.16
C ARG A 88 5.07 3.03 -13.30
N ARG A 89 4.24 2.62 -12.33
CA ARG A 89 3.47 1.36 -12.38
C ARG A 89 2.58 1.32 -13.63
N ARG A 90 1.91 2.43 -13.98
CA ARG A 90 1.10 2.52 -15.20
C ARG A 90 1.92 2.33 -16.48
N ALA A 91 3.11 2.92 -16.55
CA ALA A 91 4.02 2.75 -17.69
C ALA A 91 4.45 1.29 -17.85
N ILE A 92 4.79 0.62 -16.74
CA ILE A 92 5.11 -0.81 -16.70
C ILE A 92 3.93 -1.64 -17.22
N SER A 93 2.73 -1.48 -16.65
CA SER A 93 1.55 -2.23 -17.08
C SER A 93 1.23 -2.03 -18.57
N THR A 94 1.44 -0.81 -19.09
CA THR A 94 1.23 -0.51 -20.51
C THR A 94 2.23 -1.26 -21.40
N ALA A 95 3.51 -1.29 -21.01
CA ALA A 95 4.55 -2.02 -21.73
C ALA A 95 4.35 -3.53 -21.70
N LEU A 96 3.91 -4.06 -20.56
CA LEU A 96 3.53 -5.47 -20.43
C LEU A 96 2.34 -5.80 -21.34
N ALA A 97 1.30 -4.97 -21.34
CA ALA A 97 0.11 -5.16 -22.16
C ALA A 97 0.38 -5.05 -23.67
N SER A 98 1.33 -4.22 -24.10
CA SER A 98 1.76 -4.15 -25.50
C SER A 98 2.57 -5.37 -25.91
N THR A 99 3.40 -5.90 -25.02
CA THR A 99 4.21 -7.10 -25.28
C THR A 99 3.34 -8.34 -25.48
N TYR A 100 2.30 -8.52 -24.66
CA TYR A 100 1.34 -9.63 -24.82
C TYR A 100 0.53 -9.55 -26.12
N ARG A 101 0.19 -8.34 -26.59
CA ARG A 101 -0.61 -8.17 -27.81
C ARG A 101 0.16 -8.45 -29.10
N ASN A 102 1.48 -8.38 -29.06
CA ASN A 102 2.34 -8.46 -30.25
C ASN A 102 3.07 -9.81 -30.39
N ASP A 103 2.57 -10.89 -29.76
CA ASP A 103 3.12 -12.27 -29.79
C ASP A 103 4.61 -12.44 -29.39
N GLY A 104 5.20 -11.39 -28.80
CA GLY A 104 6.62 -11.32 -28.41
C GLY A 104 6.87 -11.50 -26.92
N ALA A 105 6.03 -12.25 -26.20
CA ALA A 105 6.19 -12.42 -24.75
C ALA A 105 7.44 -13.25 -24.43
N SER A 106 8.53 -12.56 -24.07
CA SER A 106 9.71 -13.22 -23.51
C SER A 106 9.38 -13.80 -22.13
N ALA A 107 10.02 -14.89 -21.73
CA ALA A 107 9.83 -15.49 -20.40
C ALA A 107 10.07 -14.47 -19.25
N LYS A 108 10.97 -13.49 -19.45
CA LYS A 108 11.21 -12.40 -18.50
C LYS A 108 10.01 -11.47 -18.33
N THR A 109 9.26 -11.23 -19.40
CA THR A 109 8.05 -10.40 -19.39
C THR A 109 6.94 -11.08 -18.60
N VAL A 110 6.78 -12.39 -18.76
CA VAL A 110 5.79 -13.20 -18.01
C VAL A 110 6.12 -13.22 -16.52
N ASP A 111 7.39 -13.43 -16.16
CA ASP A 111 7.85 -13.48 -14.77
C ASP A 111 7.74 -12.10 -14.06
N ALA A 112 8.00 -11.02 -14.81
CA ALA A 112 7.77 -9.65 -14.37
C ALA A 112 6.29 -9.37 -14.06
N VAL A 113 5.37 -9.91 -14.89
CA VAL A 113 3.92 -9.78 -14.68
C VAL A 113 3.51 -10.56 -13.43
N LEU A 114 3.95 -11.81 -13.27
CA LEU A 114 3.61 -12.64 -12.11
C LEU A 114 4.03 -11.95 -10.80
N ARG A 115 5.27 -11.47 -10.70
CA ARG A 115 5.75 -10.76 -9.51
C ARG A 115 5.01 -9.45 -9.25
N PHE A 116 4.77 -8.65 -10.30
CA PHE A 116 4.05 -7.39 -10.15
C PHE A 116 2.62 -7.62 -9.65
N THR A 117 1.91 -8.58 -10.24
CA THR A 117 0.51 -8.86 -9.92
C THR A 117 0.37 -9.46 -8.53
N GLU A 118 1.29 -10.35 -8.11
CA GLU A 118 1.26 -10.96 -6.78
C GLU A 118 1.44 -9.92 -5.65
N VAL A 119 2.37 -8.97 -5.83
CA VAL A 119 2.61 -7.90 -4.85
C VAL A 119 1.45 -6.90 -4.83
N ASP A 120 0.97 -6.46 -6.00
CA ASP A 120 -0.09 -5.44 -6.09
C ASP A 120 -1.44 -6.01 -5.58
N VAL A 121 -1.75 -7.28 -5.85
CA VAL A 121 -2.94 -7.97 -5.30
C VAL A 121 -2.83 -8.11 -3.79
N ARG A 122 -1.67 -8.52 -3.27
CA ARG A 122 -1.46 -8.61 -1.82
C ARG A 122 -1.62 -7.23 -1.16
N GLU A 123 -1.14 -6.16 -1.78
CA GLU A 123 -1.28 -4.76 -1.29
C GLU A 123 -2.70 -4.16 -1.42
N GLN A 124 -3.57 -4.69 -2.27
CA GLN A 124 -4.97 -4.20 -2.42
C GLN A 124 -6.00 -4.98 -1.60
N ILE A 125 -5.66 -6.17 -1.11
CA ILE A 125 -6.49 -6.93 -0.17
C ILE A 125 -6.47 -6.20 1.19
N SER A 126 -7.64 -6.01 1.80
CA SER A 126 -7.74 -5.34 3.11
C SER A 126 -6.87 -6.06 4.15
N THR A 127 -6.29 -5.31 5.10
CA THR A 127 -5.39 -5.88 6.12
C THR A 127 -6.07 -7.04 6.89
N ALA A 128 -7.38 -6.95 7.13
CA ALA A 128 -8.18 -8.00 7.73
C ALA A 128 -8.23 -9.31 6.90
N LEU A 129 -8.21 -9.21 5.57
CA LEU A 129 -8.23 -10.36 4.67
C LEU A 129 -6.83 -10.94 4.39
N ARG A 130 -5.74 -10.15 4.56
CA ARG A 130 -4.35 -10.63 4.37
C ARG A 130 -3.94 -11.69 5.38
N ASN A 131 -4.35 -11.57 6.65
CA ASN A 131 -4.02 -12.53 7.70
C ASN A 131 -4.62 -13.93 7.47
N GLY A 132 -5.55 -14.07 6.50
CA GLY A 132 -6.18 -15.34 6.14
C GLY A 132 -5.65 -15.97 4.84
N LEU A 133 -4.67 -15.35 4.18
CA LEU A 133 -4.05 -15.91 2.97
C LEU A 133 -2.91 -16.87 3.36
N PRO A 134 -2.75 -18.00 2.65
CA PRO A 134 -1.58 -18.86 2.82
C PRO A 134 -0.30 -18.13 2.37
N ASP A 135 0.81 -18.42 3.07
CA ASP A 135 2.15 -17.89 2.79
C ASP A 135 2.66 -18.21 1.38
#